data_AF-A0A9N9E6J7-F1
#
_entry.id   AF-A0A9N9E6J7-F1
#
_cell.length_a   1.000
_cell.length_b   1.000
_cell.length_c   1.000
_cell.angle_alpha   90.00
_cell.angle_beta   90.00
_cell.angle_gamma   90.00
#
_symmetry.space_group_name_H-M   'P 1'
#
loop_
_entity.id
_entity.type
_entity.pdbx_description
1 polymer ?
#
loop_
_entity_poly.entity_id
_entity_poly.type
_entity_poly.pdbx_seq_one_letter_code
_entity_poly.pdbx_strand_id
1 'polypeptide(L)'
;YRNYKNRPESLATQAWNAMRDDGTSNDEKFLGLTRRKVKNPQTREQFNQWRTKWMESYKQCNLRIPLDIYVREYEEYYIPVNWIDSKKSQLRDRFSKRLQQLEV
;
A
#
# COMPACT_ATOMS: atom_id res chain seq x y z
N TYR A 1 -38.11 -32.74 9.73
CA TYR A 1 -36.77 -32.11 9.63
C TYR A 1 -36.97 -30.61 9.79
N ARG A 2 -36.39 -29.99 10.84
CA ARG A 2 -36.69 -28.60 11.23
C ARG A 2 -36.08 -27.63 10.21
N ASN A 3 -36.92 -26.80 9.60
CA ASN A 3 -36.52 -25.66 8.77
C ASN A 3 -35.80 -24.62 9.64
N TYR A 4 -34.50 -24.79 9.87
CA TYR A 4 -33.65 -23.71 10.35
C TYR A 4 -33.54 -22.69 9.22
N LYS A 5 -34.39 -21.66 9.24
CA LYS A 5 -34.17 -20.48 8.39
C LYS A 5 -32.83 -19.89 8.80
N ASN A 6 -31.90 -19.80 7.85
CA ASN A 6 -30.63 -19.13 8.07
C ASN A 6 -30.91 -17.72 8.61
N ARG A 7 -30.44 -17.45 9.83
CA ARG A 7 -30.52 -16.11 10.43
C ARG A 7 -29.73 -15.16 9.51
N PRO A 8 -30.19 -13.92 9.25
CA PRO A 8 -29.38 -12.95 8.53
C PRO A 8 -27.99 -12.88 9.18
N GLU A 9 -26.93 -12.87 8.36
CA GLU A 9 -25.55 -12.85 8.87
C GLU A 9 -25.39 -11.71 9.87
N SER A 10 -24.83 -12.01 11.04
CA SER A 10 -24.57 -10.99 12.04
C SER A 10 -23.55 -9.98 11.50
N LEU A 11 -23.62 -8.73 11.96
CA LEU A 11 -22.62 -7.70 11.61
C LEU A 11 -21.19 -8.17 11.90
N ALA A 12 -20.98 -8.95 12.97
CA ALA A 12 -19.69 -9.54 13.30
C ALA A 12 -19.25 -10.58 12.25
N THR A 13 -20.18 -11.41 11.76
CA THR A 13 -19.92 -12.39 10.70
C THR A 13 -19.63 -11.69 9.38
N GLN A 14 -20.37 -10.63 9.05
CA GLN A 14 -20.15 -9.83 7.85
C GLN A 14 -18.79 -9.10 7.90
N ALA A 15 -18.45 -8.49 9.03
CA ALA A 15 -17.15 -7.85 9.25
C ALA A 15 -16.00 -8.88 9.17
N TRP A 16 -16.19 -10.04 9.78
CA TRP A 16 -15.22 -11.14 9.73
C TRP A 16 -15.06 -11.72 8.33
N ASN A 17 -16.14 -11.83 7.55
CA ASN A 17 -16.08 -12.27 6.15
C ASN A 17 -15.43 -11.20 5.25
N ALA A 18 -15.62 -9.91 5.53
CA ALA A 18 -14.87 -8.83 4.86
C ALA A 18 -13.37 -8.82 5.23
N MET A 19 -13.00 -9.50 6.33
CA MET A 19 -11.62 -9.69 6.80
C MET A 19 -11.03 -11.07 6.46
N ARG A 20 -11.86 -12.07 6.09
CA ARG A 20 -11.43 -13.44 5.85
C ARG A 20 -10.74 -13.56 4.49
N ASP A 21 -9.63 -14.28 4.49
CA ASP A 21 -8.87 -14.63 3.31
C ASP A 21 -9.46 -15.90 2.67
N ASP A 22 -10.17 -15.73 1.55
CA ASP A 22 -11.07 -16.72 0.95
C ASP A 22 -10.56 -17.29 -0.39
N GLY A 23 -9.25 -17.52 -0.51
CA GLY A 23 -8.68 -18.26 -1.64
C GLY A 23 -7.91 -17.44 -2.66
N THR A 24 -7.88 -16.11 -2.47
CA THR A 24 -6.95 -15.13 -3.07
C THR A 24 -7.25 -14.80 -4.55
N SER A 25 -7.16 -13.53 -4.97
CA SER A 25 -6.03 -12.72 -4.53
C SER A 25 -6.21 -11.21 -4.43
N ASN A 26 -5.68 -10.59 -3.35
CA ASN A 26 -5.42 -9.14 -3.39
C ASN A 26 -4.25 -8.82 -4.36
N ASP A 27 -3.99 -9.66 -5.38
CA ASP A 27 -2.68 -10.06 -5.94
C ASP A 27 -1.50 -9.21 -5.51
N GLU A 28 -0.67 -9.82 -4.66
CA GLU A 28 0.40 -9.26 -3.83
C GLU A 28 0.04 -8.90 -2.39
N LYS A 29 -1.21 -8.58 -1.99
CA LYS A 29 -1.55 -8.35 -0.55
C LYS A 29 -0.68 -7.31 0.22
N PHE A 30 0.18 -6.57 -0.51
CA PHE A 30 1.54 -6.11 -0.15
C PHE A 30 2.60 -7.21 0.01
N LEU A 31 3.35 -7.59 -1.04
CA LEU A 31 4.56 -8.42 -0.88
C LEU A 31 5.75 -7.64 -0.27
N GLY A 32 5.50 -6.45 0.29
CA GLY A 32 6.55 -5.57 0.85
C GLY A 32 6.19 -4.78 2.10
N LEU A 33 4.94 -4.35 2.34
CA LEU A 33 4.61 -3.58 3.55
C LEU A 33 4.47 -4.46 4.80
N THR A 34 5.54 -5.15 5.13
CA THR A 34 5.83 -5.57 6.48
C THR A 34 6.82 -4.54 7.05
N ARG A 35 7.09 -4.54 8.36
CA ARG A 35 8.30 -3.89 8.91
C ARG A 35 9.61 -4.58 8.45
N ARG A 36 9.55 -5.30 7.33
CA ARG A 36 10.64 -6.06 6.74
C ARG A 36 11.18 -5.24 5.59
N LYS A 37 12.46 -5.40 5.32
CA LYS A 37 13.12 -4.75 4.21
C LYS A 37 12.53 -5.29 2.90
N VAL A 38 12.12 -4.40 2.01
CA VAL A 38 11.55 -4.70 0.69
C VAL A 38 12.58 -4.39 -0.36
N LYS A 39 12.71 -5.26 -1.36
CA LYS A 39 13.60 -4.99 -2.49
C LYS A 39 13.13 -3.74 -3.25
N ASN A 40 14.05 -2.84 -3.53
CA ASN A 40 13.77 -1.65 -4.31
C ASN A 40 13.36 -2.06 -5.73
N PRO A 41 12.19 -1.62 -6.23
CA PRO A 41 11.77 -1.92 -7.59
C PRO A 41 12.64 -1.22 -8.65
N GLN A 42 13.34 -0.15 -8.28
CA GLN A 42 14.26 0.57 -9.16
C GLN A 42 15.65 -0.04 -9.10
N THR A 43 16.34 -0.07 -10.25
CA THR A 43 17.77 -0.38 -10.27
C THR A 43 18.59 0.81 -9.78
N ARG A 44 19.82 0.56 -9.34
CA ARG A 44 20.77 1.61 -8.96
C ARG A 44 21.01 2.62 -10.09
N GLU A 45 21.04 2.15 -11.34
CA GLU A 45 21.19 3.00 -12.52
C GLU A 45 19.97 3.91 -12.73
N GLN A 46 18.76 3.37 -12.64
CA GLN A 46 17.52 4.15 -12.73
C GLN A 46 17.46 5.22 -11.65
N PHE A 47 17.86 4.88 -10.41
CA PHE A 47 17.94 5.84 -9.32
C PHE A 47 18.94 6.96 -9.60
N ASN A 48 20.13 6.63 -10.09
CA ASN A 48 21.16 7.62 -10.43
C ASN A 48 20.70 8.54 -11.57
N GLN A 49 20.07 7.99 -12.62
CA GLN A 49 19.49 8.76 -13.72
C GLN A 49 18.42 9.73 -13.22
N TRP A 50 17.49 9.24 -12.39
CA TRP A 50 16.47 10.07 -11.75
C TRP A 50 17.12 11.22 -10.98
N ARG A 51 18.14 10.93 -10.16
CA ARG A 51 18.82 11.91 -9.33
C ARG A 51 19.51 13.00 -10.16
N THR A 52 20.25 12.61 -11.19
CA THR A 52 20.92 13.55 -12.10
C THR A 52 19.91 14.47 -12.79
N LYS A 53 18.82 13.90 -13.31
CA LYS A 53 17.75 14.67 -13.97
C LYS A 53 17.14 15.73 -13.05
N TRP A 54 16.88 15.39 -11.79
CA TRP A 54 16.38 16.36 -10.81
C TRP A 54 17.41 17.45 -10.51
N MET A 55 18.67 17.08 -10.25
CA MET A 55 19.72 18.06 -9.97
C MET A 55 19.90 19.05 -11.13
N GLU A 56 19.85 18.58 -12.37
CA GLU A 56 19.90 19.44 -13.56
C GLU A 56 18.67 20.35 -13.66
N SER A 57 17.46 19.82 -13.43
CA SER A 57 16.24 20.63 -13.45
C SER A 57 16.26 21.75 -12.41
N TYR A 58 16.69 21.47 -11.18
CA TYR A 58 16.84 22.51 -10.14
C TYR A 58 17.89 23.57 -10.52
N LYS A 59 19.03 23.14 -11.08
CA LYS A 59 20.08 24.06 -11.57
C LYS A 59 19.56 24.97 -12.69
N GLN A 60 18.83 24.41 -13.66
CA GLN A 60 18.25 25.18 -14.78
C GLN A 60 17.25 26.23 -14.31
N CYS A 61 16.45 25.90 -13.29
CA CYS A 61 15.49 26.83 -12.69
C CYS A 61 16.14 27.79 -11.66
N ASN A 62 17.46 27.76 -11.47
CA ASN A 62 18.21 28.49 -10.45
C ASN A 62 17.62 28.32 -9.03
N LEU A 63 17.08 27.14 -8.75
CA LEU A 63 16.50 26.77 -7.48
C LEU A 63 17.52 26.03 -6.63
N ARG A 64 17.44 26.23 -5.31
CA ARG A 64 18.22 25.43 -4.37
C ARG A 64 17.75 23.98 -4.44
N ILE A 65 18.69 23.07 -4.67
CA ILE A 65 18.41 21.63 -4.65
C ILE A 65 17.99 21.24 -3.23
N PRO A 66 16.85 20.54 -3.07
CA PRO A 66 16.42 20.00 -1.80
C PRO A 66 17.48 19.08 -1.16
N LEU A 67 17.67 19.20 0.17
CA LEU A 67 18.68 18.44 0.89
C LEU A 67 18.44 16.93 0.78
N ASP A 68 17.18 16.50 0.78
CA ASP A 68 16.79 15.09 0.61
C ASP A 68 17.34 14.50 -0.70
N ILE A 69 17.32 15.23 -1.81
CA ILE A 69 17.91 14.75 -3.08
C ILE A 69 19.43 14.61 -2.97
N TYR A 70 20.09 15.48 -2.18
CA TYR A 70 21.54 15.46 -1.97
C TYR A 70 22.01 14.37 -0.99
N VAL A 71 21.20 14.02 0.01
CA VAL A 71 21.58 12.99 1.00
C VAL A 71 21.01 11.62 0.70
N ARG A 72 20.02 11.52 -0.19
CA ARG A 72 19.39 10.24 -0.52
C ARG A 72 20.35 9.35 -1.30
N GLU A 73 20.64 8.20 -0.71
CA GLU A 73 21.43 7.13 -1.30
C GLU A 73 20.51 6.02 -1.84
N TYR A 74 21.05 5.23 -2.76
CA TYR A 74 20.35 4.06 -3.25
C TYR A 74 20.41 2.95 -2.20
N GLU A 75 19.24 2.51 -1.75
CA GLU A 75 19.09 1.31 -0.95
C GLU A 75 18.53 0.19 -1.82
N GLU A 76 19.21 -0.96 -1.86
CA GLU A 76 18.71 -2.16 -2.54
C GLU A 76 17.47 -2.72 -1.82
N TYR A 77 17.40 -2.54 -0.50
CA TYR A 77 16.22 -2.87 0.29
C TYR A 77 15.88 -1.79 1.31
N TYR A 78 14.61 -1.37 1.37
CA TYR A 78 14.15 -0.31 2.28
C TYR A 78 12.96 -0.77 3.13
N ILE A 79 12.76 -0.13 4.30
CA ILE A 79 11.54 -0.30 5.10
C ILE A 79 10.59 0.83 4.74
N PRO A 80 9.38 0.54 4.23
CA PRO A 80 8.46 1.59 3.86
C PRO A 80 7.97 2.36 5.10
N VAL A 81 8.22 3.68 5.13
CA VAL A 81 7.94 4.52 6.31
C VAL A 81 6.44 4.59 6.64
N ASN A 82 5.57 4.59 5.62
CA ASN A 82 4.13 4.82 5.78
C ASN A 82 3.30 3.53 5.76
N TRP A 83 3.91 2.39 6.10
CA TRP A 83 3.27 1.09 5.93
C TRP A 83 1.97 0.95 6.74
N ILE A 84 1.93 1.54 7.94
CA ILE A 84 0.76 1.54 8.84
C ILE A 84 -0.40 2.32 8.22
N ASP A 85 -0.13 3.51 7.69
CA ASP A 85 -1.16 4.38 7.13
C ASP A 85 -1.73 3.82 5.82
N SER A 86 -0.87 3.25 4.98
CA SER A 86 -1.30 2.48 3.81
C SER A 86 -2.23 1.32 4.20
N LYS A 87 -1.93 0.61 5.29
CA LYS A 87 -2.80 -0.47 5.79
C LYS A 87 -4.14 0.05 6.33
N LYS A 88 -4.16 1.16 7.06
CA LYS A 88 -5.40 1.80 7.54
C LYS A 88 -6.31 2.23 6.39
N SER A 89 -5.75 2.89 5.37
CA SER A 89 -6.52 3.33 4.20
C SER A 89 -7.17 2.16 3.47
N GLN A 90 -6.40 1.08 3.26
CA GLN A 90 -6.92 -0.13 2.61
C GLN A 90 -8.11 -0.73 3.35
N LEU A 91 -8.04 -0.84 4.69
CA LEU A 91 -9.16 -1.37 5.48
C LEU A 91 -10.40 -0.48 5.32
N ARG A 92 -10.23 0.84 5.35
CA ARG A 92 -11.35 1.79 5.17
C ARG A 92 -12.06 1.62 3.83
N ASP A 93 -11.30 1.45 2.75
CA ASP A 93 -11.87 1.24 1.41
C ASP A 93 -12.65 -0.06 1.33
N ARG A 94 -12.16 -1.13 1.97
CA ARG A 94 -12.87 -2.42 2.03
C ARG A 94 -14.19 -2.30 2.75
N PHE A 95 -14.18 -1.67 3.93
CA PHE A 95 -15.41 -1.43 4.69
C PHE A 95 -16.42 -0.62 3.87
N SER A 96 -15.97 0.43 3.19
CA SER A 96 -16.83 1.29 2.38
C SER A 96 -17.44 0.55 1.19
N LYS A 97 -16.63 -0.21 0.44
CA LYS A 97 -17.12 -1.02 -0.69
C LYS A 97 -18.11 -2.08 -0.25
N ARG A 98 -17.86 -2.74 0.88
CA ARG A 98 -18.77 -3.78 1.39
C ARG A 98 -20.08 -3.18 1.90
N LEU A 99 -20.02 -2.01 2.54
CA LEU A 99 -21.21 -1.27 2.95
C LEU A 99 -22.10 -0.95 1.72
N GLN A 100 -21.50 -0.42 0.65
CA GLN A 100 -22.22 -0.15 -0.61
C GLN A 100 -22.88 -1.40 -1.21
N GLN A 101 -22.24 -2.57 -1.14
CA GLN A 101 -22.82 -3.83 -1.63
C GLN A 101 -24.00 -4.34 -0.79
N LEU A 102 -24.11 -3.91 0.47
CA LEU A 102 -25.17 -4.32 1.39
C LEU A 102 -26.36 -3.34 1.37
N GLU A 103 -26.17 -2.13 0.86
CA GLU A 103 -27.20 -1.09 0.71
C GLU A 103 -28.00 -1.18 -0.61
N VAL A 104 -27.65 -2.13 -1.50
CA VAL A 104 -28.33 -2.45 -2.79
C VAL A 104 -29.21 -3.69 -2.62
#